data_AF-A0A3M6UNQ7-F1
#
_entry.id   AF-A0A3M6UNQ7-F1
#
_cell.length_a   1.000
_cell.length_b   1.000
_cell.length_c   1.000
_cell.angle_alpha   90.00
_cell.angle_beta   90.00
_cell.angle_gamma   90.00
#
_symmetry.space_group_name_H-M   'P 1'
#
loop_
_entity.id
_entity.type
_entity.pdbx_description
1 polymer ?
#
loop_
_entity_poly.entity_id
_entity_poly.type
_entity_poly.pdbx_seq_one_letter_code
_entity_poly.pdbx_strand_id
1 'polypeptide(L)'
;MYINQPGQQTRRAHIDHIISNFLESIPHTDVLPCPPVSDHDAVYATINIKVTRLQIRHIFIKNLKNFHESSFIEDFKTLPFAASFGMYR
;
A
#
# COMPACT_ATOMS: atom_id res chain seq x y z
N MET A 1 17.57 -37.02 22.71
CA MET A 1 16.19 -37.30 23.14
C MET A 1 15.40 -36.02 22.92
N TYR A 2 14.76 -35.87 21.75
CA TYR A 2 13.90 -34.72 21.49
C TYR A 2 12.50 -35.07 22.01
N ILE A 3 12.05 -34.31 23.01
CA ILE A 3 10.72 -34.47 23.59
C ILE A 3 9.74 -33.89 22.57
N ASN A 4 9.01 -34.75 21.87
CA ASN A 4 7.83 -34.35 21.13
C ASN A 4 6.83 -33.78 22.12
N GLN A 5 6.57 -32.47 22.07
CA GLN A 5 5.41 -31.93 22.76
C GLN A 5 4.15 -32.55 22.13
N PRO A 6 3.16 -32.96 22.93
CA PRO A 6 1.95 -33.58 22.43
C PRO A 6 1.28 -32.61 21.46
N GLY A 7 0.97 -33.08 20.25
CA GLY A 7 0.35 -32.29 19.20
C GLY A 7 -0.92 -31.62 19.72
N GLN A 8 -0.84 -30.30 19.96
CA GLN A 8 -2.01 -29.48 20.11
C GLN A 8 -2.72 -29.47 18.75
N GLN A 9 -3.74 -30.30 18.64
CA GLN A 9 -4.75 -30.17 17.60
C GLN A 9 -5.58 -28.92 17.93
N THR A 10 -4.97 -27.74 17.78
CA THR A 10 -5.69 -26.47 17.88
C THR A 10 -6.67 -26.45 16.71
N ARG A 11 -7.97 -26.34 17.00
CA ARG A 11 -8.93 -25.87 16.00
C ARG A 11 -8.44 -24.48 15.58
N ARG A 12 -7.64 -24.39 14.53
CA ARG A 12 -7.14 -23.11 14.00
C ARG A 12 -8.36 -22.29 13.58
N ALA A 13 -8.63 -21.24 14.33
CA ALA A 13 -9.66 -20.27 13.96
C ALA A 13 -9.10 -19.44 12.80
N HIS A 14 -9.78 -19.43 11.66
CA HIS A 14 -9.49 -18.49 10.59
C HIS A 14 -10.03 -17.12 11.00
N ILE A 15 -9.15 -16.24 11.47
CA ILE A 15 -9.51 -14.89 11.94
C ILE A 15 -8.99 -13.79 11.01
N ASP A 16 -8.00 -14.10 10.17
CA ASP A 16 -7.41 -13.17 9.22
C ASP A 16 -8.14 -13.27 7.87
N HIS A 17 -8.60 -12.13 7.35
CA HIS A 17 -9.37 -12.07 6.12
C HIS A 17 -9.00 -10.86 5.27
N ILE A 18 -9.00 -11.06 3.95
CA ILE A 18 -8.90 -10.00 2.95
C ILE A 18 -10.26 -9.91 2.26
N ILE A 19 -10.91 -8.74 2.33
CA ILE A 19 -12.21 -8.48 1.71
C ILE A 19 -12.00 -7.51 0.55
N SER A 20 -12.49 -7.87 -0.64
CA SER A 20 -12.37 -7.05 -1.85
C SER A 20 -13.65 -7.08 -2.67
N ASN A 21 -13.99 -5.93 -3.27
CA ASN A 21 -15.09 -5.81 -4.23
C ASN A 21 -14.64 -6.04 -5.68
N PHE A 22 -13.35 -6.31 -5.92
CA PHE A 22 -12.75 -6.43 -7.24
C PHE A 22 -12.23 -7.85 -7.49
N LEU A 23 -13.12 -8.84 -7.39
CA LEU A 23 -12.78 -10.26 -7.53
C LEU A 23 -12.10 -10.61 -8.86
N GLU A 24 -12.52 -9.95 -9.95
CA GLU A 24 -11.96 -10.16 -11.30
C GLU A 24 -10.47 -9.79 -11.40
N SER A 25 -9.99 -8.92 -10.50
CA SER A 25 -8.60 -8.47 -10.45
C SER A 25 -7.71 -9.35 -9.56
N ILE A 26 -8.28 -10.39 -8.91
CA ILE A 26 -7.59 -11.27 -7.97
C ILE A 26 -7.40 -12.65 -8.62
N PRO A 27 -6.26 -12.91 -9.29
CA PRO A 27 -6.04 -14.20 -9.94
C PRO A 27 -5.75 -15.34 -8.95
N HIS A 28 -5.32 -15.02 -7.72
CA HIS A 28 -4.94 -16.03 -6.74
C HIS A 28 -5.03 -15.51 -5.30
N THR A 29 -5.44 -16.40 -4.40
CA THR A 29 -5.50 -16.22 -2.94
C THR A 29 -5.03 -17.50 -2.28
N ASP A 30 -4.27 -17.41 -1.19
CA ASP A 30 -3.89 -18.59 -0.40
C ASP A 30 -3.41 -18.17 1.00
N VAL A 31 -2.91 -19.15 1.76
CA VAL A 31 -2.36 -19.00 3.10
C VAL A 31 -0.91 -19.45 3.11
N LEU A 32 -0.01 -18.55 3.52
CA LEU A 32 1.41 -18.83 3.68
C LEU A 32 1.67 -19.34 5.11
N PRO A 33 2.20 -20.55 5.30
CA PRO A 33 2.52 -21.04 6.63
C PRO A 33 3.68 -20.21 7.23
N CYS A 34 3.47 -19.69 8.45
CA CYS A 34 4.44 -18.83 9.13
C CYS A 34 4.96 -19.38 10.48
N PRO A 35 5.18 -20.72 10.66
CA PRO A 35 5.45 -21.30 11.96
C PRO A 35 6.69 -20.77 12.72
N PRO A 36 7.77 -20.26 12.09
CA PRO A 36 8.90 -19.72 12.85
C PRO A 36 8.74 -18.24 13.25
N VAL A 37 7.72 -17.54 12.74
CA VAL A 37 7.58 -16.08 12.89
C VAL A 37 6.30 -15.68 13.64
N SER A 38 5.24 -16.48 13.53
CA SER A 38 3.96 -16.23 14.19
C SER A 38 3.25 -17.56 14.48
N ASP A 39 2.38 -17.52 15.47
CA ASP A 39 1.38 -18.56 15.75
C ASP A 39 0.23 -18.58 14.72
N HIS A 40 0.14 -17.57 13.85
CA HIS A 40 -0.80 -17.50 12.75
C HIS A 40 -0.10 -17.70 11.40
N ASP A 41 -0.81 -18.32 10.45
CA ASP A 41 -0.40 -18.35 9.06
C ASP A 41 -0.88 -17.08 8.35
N ALA A 42 -0.11 -16.56 7.39
CA ALA A 42 -0.42 -15.31 6.73
C ALA A 42 -1.34 -15.51 5.53
N VAL A 43 -2.53 -14.89 5.55
CA VAL A 43 -3.45 -14.88 4.40
C VAL A 43 -2.97 -13.85 3.37
N TYR A 44 -2.98 -14.22 2.08
CA TYR A 44 -2.63 -13.29 1.01
C TYR A 44 -3.56 -13.39 -0.20
N ALA A 45 -3.64 -12.27 -0.93
CA ALA A 45 -4.31 -12.15 -2.21
C ALA A 45 -3.37 -11.44 -3.19
N THR A 46 -3.24 -11.99 -4.38
CA THR A 46 -2.52 -11.32 -5.49
C THR A 46 -3.49 -10.43 -6.23
N ILE A 47 -3.06 -9.23 -6.65
CA ILE A 47 -3.91 -8.28 -7.35
C ILE A 47 -3.20 -7.79 -8.60
N ASN A 48 -3.83 -8.00 -9.76
CA ASN A 48 -3.36 -7.46 -11.03
C ASN A 48 -3.94 -6.06 -11.24
N ILE A 49 -3.23 -5.03 -10.74
CA ILE A 49 -3.61 -3.64 -10.97
C ILE A 49 -2.62 -2.95 -11.91
N LYS A 50 -3.17 -2.26 -12.92
CA LYS A 50 -2.43 -1.23 -13.64
C LYS A 50 -2.49 0.04 -12.81
N VAL A 51 -1.48 0.23 -11.96
CA VAL A 51 -1.28 1.53 -11.31
C VAL A 51 -0.78 2.49 -12.38
N THR A 52 -1.56 3.52 -12.70
CA THR A 52 -1.04 4.64 -13.48
C THR A 52 0.11 5.22 -12.67
N ARG A 53 1.34 4.95 -13.11
CA ARG A 53 2.53 5.48 -12.47
C ARG A 53 2.33 6.98 -12.42
N LEU A 54 2.21 7.55 -11.22
CA LEU A 54 2.22 8.99 -11.03
C LEU A 54 3.43 9.49 -11.80
N GLN A 55 3.18 10.17 -12.93
CA GLN A 55 4.27 10.82 -13.63
C GLN A 55 4.82 11.81 -12.62
N ILE A 56 6.05 11.57 -12.17
CA ILE A 56 6.80 12.54 -11.39
C ILE A 56 6.98 13.72 -12.33
N ARG A 57 6.02 14.63 -12.34
CA ARG A 57 6.23 15.96 -12.88
C ARG A 57 7.26 16.54 -11.93
N HIS A 58 8.46 16.77 -12.43
CA HIS A 58 9.42 17.63 -11.74
C HIS A 58 8.77 19.01 -11.70
N ILE A 59 7.94 19.26 -10.69
CA ILE A 59 7.52 20.60 -10.34
C ILE A 59 8.79 21.21 -9.75
N PHE A 60 9.38 22.15 -10.47
CA PHE A 60 10.46 22.96 -9.91
C PHE A 60 9.83 23.88 -8.86
N ILE A 61 9.73 23.38 -7.61
CA ILE A 61 8.97 24.07 -6.56
C ILE A 61 9.67 25.35 -6.10
N LYS A 62 11.01 25.45 -6.20
CA LYS A 62 11.76 26.61 -5.70
C LYS A 62 13.17 26.74 -6.26
N ASN A 63 13.50 27.89 -6.86
CA ASN A 63 14.90 28.34 -6.99
C ASN A 63 15.28 29.12 -5.72
N LEU A 64 15.94 28.48 -4.76
CA LEU A 64 16.32 29.14 -3.50
C LEU A 64 17.30 30.31 -3.69
N LYS A 65 18.04 30.38 -4.81
CA LYS A 65 18.96 31.51 -5.07
C LYS A 65 18.23 32.77 -5.53
N ASN A 66 17.10 32.64 -6.24
CA ASN A 66 16.33 33.75 -6.81
C ASN A 66 14.86 33.68 -6.35
N PHE A 67 14.63 33.32 -5.08
CA PHE A 67 13.27 33.12 -4.58
C PHE A 67 12.57 34.46 -4.35
N HIS A 68 11.52 34.70 -5.12
CA HIS A 68 10.59 35.82 -4.93
C HIS A 68 9.29 35.30 -4.33
N GLU A 69 9.12 35.52 -3.03
CA GLU A 69 7.97 35.02 -2.27
C GLU A 69 6.63 35.50 -2.83
N SER A 70 6.55 36.78 -3.22
CA SER A 70 5.33 37.38 -3.78
C SER A 70 4.87 36.67 -5.06
N SER A 71 5.81 36.39 -5.98
CA SER A 71 5.53 35.68 -7.23
C SER A 71 5.14 34.22 -6.99
N PHE A 72 5.79 33.56 -6.03
CA PHE A 72 5.44 32.20 -5.65
C PHE A 72 4.01 32.09 -5.10
N ILE A 73 3.59 33.04 -4.26
CA ILE A 73 2.23 33.06 -3.70
C ILE A 73 1.19 33.28 -4.81
N GLU A 74 1.48 34.15 -5.78
CA GLU A 74 0.60 34.35 -6.94
C GLU A 74 0.47 33.09 -7.79
N ASP A 75 1.59 32.48 -8.16
CA ASP A 75 1.60 31.25 -8.95
C ASP A 75 0.87 30.12 -8.22
N PHE A 76 1.09 29.99 -6.90
CA PHE A 76 0.45 28.95 -6.08
C PHE A 76 -1.09 29.10 -6.01
N LYS A 77 -1.62 30.33 -6.02
CA LYS A 77 -3.07 30.57 -6.08
C LYS A 77 -3.71 30.04 -7.37
N THR A 78 -2.94 29.96 -8.45
CA THR A 78 -3.44 29.50 -9.76
C THR A 78 -3.39 27.97 -9.91
N LEU A 79 -2.76 27.26 -8.98
CA LEU A 79 -2.65 25.81 -9.06
C LEU A 79 -4.00 25.14 -8.76
N PRO A 80 -4.45 24.19 -9.61
CA PRO A 80 -5.62 23.39 -9.31
C PRO A 80 -5.42 22.62 -8.01
N PHE A 81 -6.45 22.53 -7.17
CA PHE A 81 -6.40 21.84 -5.86
C PHE A 81 -5.91 20.38 -5.95
N ALA A 82 -6.17 19.70 -7.06
CA ALA A 82 -5.66 18.35 -7.31
C ALA A 82 -4.12 18.28 -7.45
N ALA A 83 -3.50 19.34 -7.97
CA ALA A 83 -2.06 19.43 -8.15
C ALA A 83 -1.33 19.76 -6.84
N SER A 84 -1.98 20.44 -5.89
CA SER A 84 -1.38 20.79 -4.59
C SER A 84 -1.43 19.65 -3.57
N PHE A 85 -2.40 18.73 -3.68
CA PHE A 85 -2.56 17.62 -2.73
C PHE A 85 -2.28 16.23 -3.30
N GLY A 86 -1.79 16.13 -4.55
CA GLY A 86 -1.40 14.84 -5.15
C GLY A 86 -2.55 13.84 -5.30
N MET A 87 -3.81 14.30 -5.24
CA MET A 87 -4.98 13.47 -5.50
C MET A 87 -5.30 13.50 -6.98
N TYR A 88 -4.73 12.57 -7.74
CA TYR A 88 -5.32 12.15 -9.01
C TYR A 88 -5.96 10.77 -8.81
N ARG A 89 -7.25 10.67 -9.17
CA ARG A 89 -8.02 9.44 -9.24
C ARG A 89 -7.42 8.45 -10.23
#